data_AF-U6DYP7-F1
#
_entry.id   AF-U6DYP7-F1
#
_cell.length_a   1.000
_cell.length_b   1.000
_cell.length_c   1.000
_cell.angle_alpha   90.00
_cell.angle_beta   90.00
_cell.angle_gamma   90.00
#
_symmetry.space_group_name_H-M   'P 1'
#
loop_
_entity.id
_entity.type
_entity.pdbx_description
1 polymer ?
#
loop_
_entity_poly.entity_id
_entity_poly.type
_entity_poly.pdbx_seq_one_letter_code
_entity_poly.pdbx_strand_id
1 'polypeptide(L)'
;EGQKDMVWRLIPLLLLLAWTASMCSARARVDLLNVCMDAKHHKAKPGPEDKLHGQCTPWKEKACCSVSTSQELHKDTSLLYNFTWEHCGKMEPACKRHFIQDNCLYECSPNLGPWIQ
;
A
#
# COMPACT_ATOMS: atom_id res chain seq x y z
N GLU A 1 -53.34 -17.32 -5.14
CA GLU A 1 -52.43 -17.42 -3.97
C GLU A 1 -50.99 -17.82 -4.29
N GLY A 2 -50.72 -18.97 -4.93
CA GLY A 2 -49.41 -19.64 -4.87
C GLY A 2 -48.16 -18.87 -5.31
N GLN A 3 -48.27 -17.84 -6.18
CA GLN A 3 -47.12 -17.05 -6.61
C GLN A 3 -46.62 -16.08 -5.51
N LYS A 4 -47.52 -15.55 -4.69
CA LYS A 4 -47.18 -14.64 -3.58
C LYS A 4 -46.54 -15.40 -2.41
N ASP A 5 -47.00 -16.62 -2.16
CA ASP A 5 -46.47 -17.49 -1.10
C ASP A 5 -45.05 -17.97 -1.41
N MET A 6 -44.76 -18.27 -2.68
CA MET A 6 -43.42 -18.62 -3.12
C MET A 6 -42.44 -17.45 -2.99
N VAL A 7 -42.87 -16.23 -3.37
CA VAL A 7 -42.05 -15.02 -3.19
C VAL A 7 -41.79 -14.74 -1.72
N TRP A 8 -42.79 -14.84 -0.85
CA TRP A 8 -42.63 -14.62 0.60
C TRP A 8 -41.67 -15.61 1.26
N ARG A 9 -41.65 -16.87 0.79
CA ARG A 9 -40.70 -17.89 1.26
C ARG A 9 -39.26 -17.68 0.76
N LEU A 10 -39.08 -17.02 -0.39
CA LEU A 10 -37.77 -16.76 -0.99
C LEU A 10 -37.11 -15.47 -0.49
N ILE A 11 -37.88 -14.49 -0.01
CA ILE A 11 -37.36 -13.21 0.52
C ILE A 11 -36.30 -13.40 1.63
N PRO A 12 -36.49 -14.23 2.67
CA PRO A 12 -35.48 -14.42 3.71
C PRO A 12 -34.17 -15.00 3.16
N LEU A 13 -34.26 -15.90 2.18
CA LEU A 13 -33.11 -16.52 1.53
C LEU A 13 -32.33 -15.49 0.69
N LEU A 14 -33.04 -14.64 -0.06
CA LEU A 14 -32.45 -13.55 -0.84
C LEU A 14 -31.80 -12.51 0.07
N LEU A 15 -32.42 -12.18 1.21
CA LEU A 15 -31.84 -11.27 2.21
C LEU A 15 -30.58 -11.85 2.84
N LEU A 16 -30.57 -13.15 3.17
CA LEU A 16 -29.38 -13.86 3.66
C LEU A 16 -28.24 -13.84 2.64
N LEU A 17 -28.52 -14.14 1.37
CA LEU A 17 -27.53 -14.11 0.28
C LEU A 17 -26.98 -12.69 0.04
N ALA A 18 -27.84 -11.67 0.08
CA ALA A 18 -27.41 -10.28 -0.05
C ALA A 18 -26.51 -9.86 1.13
N TRP A 19 -26.84 -10.28 2.36
CA TRP A 19 -26.03 -10.04 3.55
C TRP A 19 -24.66 -10.71 3.47
N THR A 20 -24.59 -11.98 3.09
CA THR A 20 -23.31 -12.71 2.98
C THR A 20 -22.43 -12.10 1.90
N ALA A 21 -23.00 -11.75 0.73
CA ALA A 21 -22.27 -11.08 -0.34
C ALA A 21 -21.72 -9.70 0.10
N SER A 22 -22.53 -8.91 0.81
CA SER A 22 -22.12 -7.61 1.35
C SER A 22 -20.97 -7.74 2.35
N MET A 23 -21.07 -8.70 3.29
CA MET A 23 -20.04 -8.95 4.29
C MET A 23 -18.72 -9.45 3.67
N CYS A 24 -18.79 -10.35 2.68
CA CYS A 24 -17.59 -10.79 1.94
C CYS A 24 -16.90 -9.61 1.24
N SER A 25 -17.66 -8.73 0.59
CA SER A 25 -17.10 -7.54 -0.08
C SER A 25 -16.47 -6.57 0.92
N ALA A 26 -17.11 -6.33 2.07
CA ALA A 26 -16.57 -5.46 3.12
C ALA A 26 -15.26 -6.02 3.70
N ARG A 27 -15.19 -7.32 3.94
CA ARG A 27 -13.98 -7.99 4.44
C ARG A 27 -12.80 -7.84 3.46
N ALA A 28 -13.04 -8.12 2.18
CA ALA A 28 -12.03 -7.95 1.14
C ALA A 28 -11.50 -6.50 1.06
N ARG A 29 -12.34 -5.49 1.32
CA ARG A 29 -11.90 -4.08 1.36
C ARG A 29 -11.03 -3.76 2.58
N VAL A 30 -11.35 -4.32 3.74
CA VAL A 30 -10.57 -4.10 4.98
C VAL A 30 -9.21 -4.78 4.90
N ASP A 31 -9.14 -5.94 4.24
CA ASP A 31 -7.88 -6.67 4.03
C ASP A 31 -6.88 -5.90 3.13
N LEU A 32 -7.33 -4.85 2.43
CA LEU A 32 -6.49 -3.95 1.63
C LEU A 32 -5.98 -2.74 2.43
N LEU A 33 -6.42 -2.55 3.67
CA LEU A 33 -6.01 -1.39 4.48
C LEU A 33 -4.86 -1.75 5.39
N ASN A 34 -3.89 -0.84 5.52
CA ASN A 34 -2.78 -1.02 6.44
C ASN A 34 -1.97 -2.30 6.18
N VAL A 35 -1.57 -2.47 4.92
CA VAL A 35 -0.80 -3.61 4.44
C VAL A 35 0.47 -3.13 3.76
N CYS A 36 1.48 -3.98 3.75
CA CYS A 36 2.66 -3.82 2.91
C CYS A 36 2.52 -4.78 1.73
N MET A 37 2.92 -4.32 0.54
CA MET A 37 3.06 -5.22 -0.60
C MET A 37 4.20 -6.20 -0.36
N ASP A 38 4.09 -7.40 -0.93
CA ASP A 38 5.17 -8.38 -0.94
C ASP A 38 6.14 -8.07 -2.07
N ALA A 39 7.01 -7.08 -1.84
CA ALA A 39 8.03 -6.66 -2.79
C ALA A 39 9.42 -6.67 -2.13
N LYS A 40 10.44 -6.38 -2.93
CA LYS A 40 11.85 -6.70 -2.64
C LYS A 40 12.37 -6.17 -1.29
N HIS A 41 11.93 -4.97 -0.88
CA HIS A 41 12.47 -4.26 0.30
C HIS A 41 11.40 -3.89 1.33
N HIS A 42 10.18 -4.36 1.14
CA HIS A 42 9.07 -4.13 2.08
C HIS A 42 9.19 -5.07 3.27
N LYS A 43 8.80 -4.55 4.44
CA LYS A 43 8.52 -5.37 5.61
C LYS A 43 7.25 -6.19 5.38
N ALA A 44 7.13 -7.31 6.08
CA ALA A 44 5.93 -8.14 6.01
C ALA A 44 4.65 -7.43 6.49
N LYS A 45 4.76 -6.48 7.43
CA LYS A 45 3.63 -5.72 7.98
C LYS A 45 4.05 -4.29 8.34
N PRO A 46 3.12 -3.32 8.32
CA PRO A 46 3.42 -1.96 8.75
C PRO A 46 3.77 -1.89 10.24
N GLY A 47 4.68 -1.00 10.59
CA GLY A 47 5.04 -0.73 11.98
C GLY A 47 5.87 0.55 12.11
N PRO A 48 6.07 1.05 13.34
CA PRO A 48 6.85 2.26 13.58
C PRO A 48 8.32 2.09 13.21
N GLU A 49 8.94 3.17 12.74
CA GLU A 49 10.34 3.32 12.36
C GLU A 49 10.82 4.73 12.75
N ASP A 50 11.27 4.90 13.99
CA ASP A 50 11.55 6.24 14.57
C ASP A 50 12.66 7.03 13.84
N LYS A 51 13.46 6.35 13.01
CA LYS A 51 14.68 6.89 12.41
C LYS A 51 14.67 6.87 10.88
N LEU A 52 13.49 6.92 10.25
CA LEU A 52 13.42 7.09 8.80
C LEU A 52 14.16 8.36 8.36
N HIS A 53 14.89 8.25 7.25
CA HIS A 53 15.80 9.28 6.79
C HIS A 53 15.10 10.32 5.90
N GLY A 54 15.45 11.59 6.08
CA GLY A 54 15.11 12.69 5.16
C GLY A 54 13.63 12.76 4.80
N GLN A 55 13.33 12.64 3.50
CA GLN A 55 11.98 12.76 2.95
C GLN A 55 11.05 11.61 3.34
N CYS A 56 11.58 10.50 3.89
CA CYS A 56 10.76 9.36 4.32
C CYS A 56 10.23 9.52 5.77
N THR A 57 10.64 10.56 6.50
CA THR A 57 10.17 10.82 7.88
C THR A 57 8.65 10.91 8.07
N PRO A 58 7.81 11.32 7.09
CA PRO A 58 6.36 11.35 7.27
C PRO A 58 5.73 9.99 7.59
N TRP A 59 6.38 8.87 7.24
CA TRP A 59 5.86 7.52 7.48
C TRP A 59 6.32 6.90 8.81
N LYS A 60 7.10 7.61 9.63
CA LYS A 60 7.77 7.04 10.82
C LYS A 60 6.85 6.33 11.82
N GLU A 61 5.61 6.79 11.97
CA GLU A 61 4.65 6.18 12.91
C GLU A 61 4.15 4.82 12.41
N LYS A 62 4.12 4.65 11.07
CA LYS A 62 3.58 3.46 10.42
C LYS A 62 4.14 3.31 9.01
N ALA A 63 5.25 2.59 8.89
CA ALA A 63 5.95 2.39 7.62
C ALA A 63 6.04 0.91 7.22
N CYS A 64 6.09 0.68 5.92
CA CYS A 64 6.45 -0.58 5.28
C CYS A 64 7.94 -0.70 4.92
N CYS A 65 8.68 0.39 4.96
CA CYS A 65 10.13 0.38 4.74
C CYS A 65 10.87 0.26 6.07
N SER A 66 12.16 -0.05 6.01
CA SER A 66 13.07 -0.01 7.16
C SER A 66 13.91 1.28 7.17
N VAL A 67 14.57 1.57 8.30
CA VAL A 67 15.57 2.65 8.37
C VAL A 67 16.63 2.53 7.26
N SER A 68 17.17 1.33 7.01
CA SER A 68 18.21 1.14 5.99
C SER A 68 17.68 1.40 4.58
N THR A 69 16.46 0.94 4.27
CA THR A 69 15.78 1.27 3.00
C THR A 69 15.69 2.79 2.83
N SER A 70 15.23 3.52 3.85
CA SER A 70 15.08 4.98 3.76
C SER A 70 16.41 5.72 3.52
N GLN A 71 17.52 5.21 4.07
CA GLN A 71 18.86 5.78 3.83
C GLN A 71 19.35 5.49 2.41
N GLU A 72 19.16 4.26 1.92
CA GLU A 72 19.55 3.86 0.56
C GLU A 72 18.78 4.65 -0.52
N LEU A 73 17.53 5.02 -0.27
CA LEU A 73 16.72 5.81 -1.21
C LEU A 73 17.25 7.22 -1.47
N HIS A 74 18.06 7.77 -0.55
CA HIS A 74 18.63 9.10 -0.66
C HIS A 74 20.03 9.11 -1.29
N LYS A 75 20.61 7.94 -1.57
CA LYS A 75 21.92 7.83 -2.25
C LYS A 75 21.79 8.06 -3.75
N ASP A 76 22.83 8.63 -4.35
CA ASP A 76 22.88 8.92 -5.79
C ASP A 76 22.77 7.64 -6.64
N THR A 77 23.43 6.58 -6.19
CA THR A 77 23.30 5.21 -6.71
C THR A 77 22.75 4.34 -5.60
N SER A 78 21.43 4.13 -5.59
CA SER A 78 20.78 3.30 -4.57
C SER A 78 21.05 1.83 -4.82
N LEU A 79 21.50 1.09 -3.80
CA LEU A 79 21.71 -0.36 -3.89
C LEU A 79 20.39 -1.14 -3.99
N LEU A 80 19.26 -0.50 -3.70
CA LEU A 80 17.93 -1.14 -3.73
C LEU A 80 17.57 -1.60 -5.15
N TYR A 81 17.88 -0.74 -6.14
CA TYR A 81 17.49 -0.90 -7.54
C TYR A 81 18.65 -0.84 -8.53
N ASN A 82 19.86 -0.53 -8.05
CA ASN A 82 21.03 -0.31 -8.91
C ASN A 82 20.74 0.68 -10.05
N PHE A 83 20.00 1.74 -9.72
CA PHE A 83 19.55 2.77 -10.66
C PHE A 83 20.22 4.09 -10.33
N THR A 84 20.62 4.83 -11.36
CA THR A 84 21.13 6.21 -11.24
C THR A 84 20.17 7.19 -11.88
N TRP A 85 19.85 8.25 -11.13
CA TRP A 85 19.07 9.38 -11.64
C TRP A 85 19.85 10.21 -12.67
N GLU A 86 21.17 10.01 -12.78
CA GLU A 86 22.06 10.80 -13.63
C GLU A 86 22.43 10.12 -14.96
N HIS A 87 21.58 9.22 -15.45
CA HIS A 87 21.82 8.47 -16.70
C HIS A 87 21.88 9.34 -17.96
N CYS A 88 21.35 10.58 -17.91
CA CYS A 88 21.44 11.59 -18.97
C CYS A 88 22.32 12.80 -18.58
N GLY A 89 23.15 12.66 -17.55
CA GLY A 89 23.89 13.76 -16.92
C GLY A 89 23.29 14.16 -15.57
N LYS A 90 23.90 15.16 -14.92
CA LYS A 90 23.55 15.57 -13.56
C LYS A 90 22.09 16.02 -13.48
N MET A 91 21.30 15.36 -12.64
CA MET A 91 19.90 15.73 -12.42
C MET A 91 19.81 16.93 -11.46
N GLU A 92 18.96 17.90 -11.80
CA GLU A 92 18.67 19.02 -10.92
C GLU A 92 18.11 18.55 -9.55
N PRO A 93 18.63 19.06 -8.41
CA PRO A 93 18.17 18.63 -7.08
C PRO A 93 16.66 18.84 -6.88
N ALA A 94 16.09 19.89 -7.48
CA ALA A 94 14.66 20.17 -7.43
C ALA A 94 13.80 19.12 -8.15
N CYS A 95 14.36 18.44 -9.16
CA CYS A 95 13.75 17.31 -9.84
C CYS A 95 13.96 16.03 -9.01
N LYS A 96 15.20 15.75 -8.62
CA LYS A 96 15.58 14.55 -7.88
C LYS A 96 14.80 14.35 -6.57
N ARG A 97 14.48 15.43 -5.86
CA ARG A 97 13.69 15.34 -4.62
C ARG A 97 12.35 14.62 -4.83
N HIS A 98 11.70 14.79 -5.99
CA HIS A 98 10.41 14.17 -6.30
C HIS A 98 10.55 12.66 -6.51
N PHE A 99 11.62 12.20 -7.16
CA PHE A 99 11.92 10.77 -7.27
C PHE A 99 12.21 10.14 -5.91
N ILE A 100 12.91 10.84 -5.02
CA ILE A 100 13.12 10.37 -3.65
C ILE A 100 11.78 10.27 -2.91
N GLN A 101 10.91 11.27 -3.04
CA GLN A 101 9.60 11.27 -2.39
C GLN A 101 8.67 10.16 -2.92
N ASP A 102 8.68 9.92 -4.23
CA ASP A 102 7.99 8.81 -4.87
C ASP A 102 8.47 7.46 -4.33
N ASN A 103 9.78 7.26 -4.25
CA ASN A 103 10.32 6.05 -3.65
C ASN A 103 9.97 5.89 -2.17
N CYS A 104 9.98 6.98 -1.38
CA CYS A 104 9.52 6.91 0.01
C CYS A 104 8.04 6.49 0.08
N LEU A 105 7.18 7.00 -0.82
CA LEU A 105 5.78 6.59 -0.89
C LEU A 105 5.68 5.09 -1.23
N TYR A 106 6.37 4.64 -2.27
CA TYR A 106 6.34 3.26 -2.73
C TYR A 106 6.84 2.28 -1.65
N GLU A 107 7.99 2.56 -1.04
CA GLU A 107 8.61 1.68 -0.04
C GLU A 107 7.91 1.75 1.33
N CYS A 108 7.47 2.94 1.76
CA CYS A 108 7.06 3.15 3.14
C CYS A 108 5.54 3.18 3.35
N SER A 109 4.72 3.47 2.34
CA SER A 109 3.29 3.65 2.55
C SER A 109 2.56 2.35 2.89
N PRO A 110 1.84 2.29 4.04
CA PRO A 110 0.98 1.15 4.36
C PRO A 110 -0.43 1.29 3.75
N ASN A 111 -0.64 2.31 2.90
CA ASN A 111 -1.95 2.69 2.39
C ASN A 111 -2.13 2.37 0.91
N LEU A 112 -1.20 1.66 0.29
CA LEU A 112 -1.25 1.32 -1.13
C LEU A 112 -2.01 0.03 -1.45
N GLY A 113 -2.55 -0.65 -0.44
CA GLY A 113 -3.22 -1.94 -0.62
C GLY A 113 -4.31 -1.98 -1.69
N PRO A 114 -5.17 -0.95 -1.88
CA PRO A 114 -6.16 -0.94 -2.96
C PRO A 114 -5.61 -1.03 -4.40
N TRP A 115 -4.30 -0.84 -4.58
CA TRP A 115 -3.63 -0.86 -5.90
C TRP A 115 -2.59 -1.98 -6.05
N ILE A 116 -2.43 -2.84 -5.04
CA ILE A 116 -1.55 -4.02 -5.14
C ILE A 116 -2.16 -5.01 -6.15
N GLN A 117 -1.31 -5.59 -7.01
CA GLN A 117 -1.67 -6.58 -8.03
C GLN A 117 -0.76 -7.81 -7.91
#